data_AF-A0A4Q3UUT9-F1
#
_entry.id   AF-A0A4Q3UUT9-F1
#
_cell.length_a   1.000
_cell.length_b   1.000
_cell.length_c   1.000
_cell.angle_alpha   90.00
_cell.angle_beta   90.00
_cell.angle_gamma   90.00
#
_symmetry.space_group_name_H-M   'P 1'
#
loop_
_entity.id
_entity.type
_entity.pdbx_description
1 polymer ?
#
loop_
_entity_poly.entity_id
_entity_poly.type
_entity_poly.pdbx_seq_one_letter_code
_entity_poly.pdbx_strand_id
1 'polypeptide(L)'
;MERPIIDDHFVLKKGTEKGAWTFIEMGLLANVPKKKNGTVAVRGFIDQHEVKDFNIWSLKKGSFMAVNAGIRKAINKEEGDTVKLVLYLDEAPMVVADDFIVCLEAEPKLHAKFLKFTKA
;
A
#
# COMPACT_ATOMS: atom_id res chain seq x y z
N MET A 1 18.90 7.49 -5.20
CA MET A 1 17.54 7.83 -5.64
C MET A 1 16.78 6.54 -5.79
N GLU A 2 15.70 6.37 -5.03
CA GLU A 2 14.83 5.21 -5.15
C GLU A 2 14.13 5.24 -6.52
N ARG A 3 14.10 4.11 -7.21
CA ARG A 3 13.40 4.01 -8.50
C ARG A 3 11.94 3.67 -8.22
N PRO A 4 10.98 4.39 -8.83
CA PRO A 4 9.59 4.00 -8.72
C PRO A 4 9.38 2.63 -9.38
N ILE A 5 8.57 1.79 -8.74
CA ILE A 5 8.11 0.52 -9.33
C ILE A 5 7.06 0.78 -10.41
N ILE A 6 6.34 1.90 -10.31
CA ILE A 6 5.35 2.36 -11.28
C ILE A 6 5.47 3.88 -11.36
N ASP A 7 5.56 4.43 -12.57
CA ASP A 7 5.42 5.85 -12.88
C ASP A 7 4.71 5.94 -14.23
N ASP A 8 3.37 5.85 -14.20
CA ASP A 8 2.56 5.84 -15.40
C ASP A 8 1.15 6.40 -15.13
N HIS A 9 0.37 6.61 -16.18
CA HIS A 9 -1.00 7.09 -16.12
C HIS A 9 -1.99 5.94 -16.25
N PHE A 10 -2.99 5.93 -15.38
CA PHE A 10 -4.01 4.90 -15.36
C PHE A 10 -5.40 5.51 -15.31
N VAL A 11 -6.36 4.83 -15.94
CA VAL A 11 -7.77 5.20 -15.88
C VAL A 11 -8.41 4.54 -14.66
N LEU A 12 -9.15 5.32 -13.88
CA LEU A 12 -9.94 4.82 -12.75
C LEU A 12 -11.11 3.97 -13.26
N LYS A 13 -11.13 2.70 -12.87
CA LYS A 13 -12.23 1.77 -13.19
C LYS A 13 -13.12 1.58 -11.97
N LYS A 14 -14.41 1.38 -12.17
CA LYS A 14 -15.33 0.96 -11.11
C LYS A 14 -15.99 -0.34 -11.50
N GLY A 15 -16.28 -1.19 -10.52
CA GLY A 15 -17.12 -2.36 -10.77
C GLY A 15 -18.54 -1.95 -11.15
N THR A 16 -19.23 -2.83 -11.87
CA THR A 16 -20.60 -2.61 -12.38
C THR A 16 -21.67 -2.77 -11.31
N GLU A 17 -21.32 -3.30 -10.13
CA GLU A 17 -22.25 -3.54 -9.03
C GLU A 17 -22.53 -2.28 -8.20
N LYS A 18 -23.72 -2.19 -7.60
CA LYS A 18 -24.10 -1.08 -6.73
C LYS A 18 -23.22 -1.07 -5.49
N GLY A 19 -22.39 -0.04 -5.35
CA GLY A 19 -21.41 0.08 -4.26
C GLY A 19 -20.04 -0.52 -4.60
N ALA A 20 -19.78 -0.88 -5.85
CA ALA A 20 -18.49 -1.36 -6.29
C ALA A 20 -17.37 -0.34 -6.02
N TRP A 21 -16.19 -0.88 -5.73
CA TRP A 21 -15.00 -0.11 -5.45
C TRP A 21 -14.44 0.48 -6.74
N THR A 22 -13.89 1.69 -6.64
CA THR A 22 -13.05 2.26 -7.70
C THR A 22 -11.63 1.73 -7.51
N PHE A 23 -10.98 1.32 -8.59
CA PHE A 23 -9.64 0.74 -8.56
C PHE A 23 -8.83 1.10 -9.80
N ILE A 24 -7.52 0.96 -9.65
CA ILE A 24 -6.54 1.02 -10.72
C ILE A 24 -6.08 -0.40 -11.00
N GLU A 25 -6.13 -0.79 -12.27
CA GLU A 25 -5.61 -2.05 -12.77
C GLU A 25 -4.25 -1.81 -13.43
N MET A 26 -3.25 -2.54 -12.97
CA MET A 26 -1.85 -2.41 -13.35
C MET A 26 -1.33 -3.74 -13.87
N GLY A 27 -0.24 -3.69 -14.64
CA GLY A 27 0.47 -4.88 -15.10
C GLY A 27 0.97 -5.77 -13.96
N LEU A 28 1.47 -6.95 -14.33
CA LEU A 28 2.09 -7.87 -13.40
C LEU A 28 3.39 -7.26 -12.83
N LEU A 29 3.43 -7.06 -11.51
CA LEU A 29 4.65 -6.73 -10.80
C LEU A 29 5.41 -8.02 -10.48
N ALA A 30 6.32 -8.42 -11.38
CA ALA A 30 7.06 -9.69 -11.27
C ALA A 30 8.19 -9.63 -10.23
N ASN A 31 8.84 -8.47 -10.08
CA ASN A 31 10.08 -8.31 -9.31
C ASN A 31 9.88 -7.56 -7.97
N VAL A 32 8.71 -7.69 -7.35
CA VAL A 32 8.39 -7.03 -6.07
C VAL A 32 8.27 -8.06 -4.94
N PRO A 33 8.77 -7.78 -3.73
CA PRO A 33 8.61 -8.67 -2.59
C PRO A 33 7.14 -8.70 -2.18
N LYS A 34 6.55 -9.89 -2.26
CA LYS A 34 5.15 -10.14 -1.91
C LYS A 34 5.08 -10.71 -0.50
N LYS A 35 4.16 -10.18 0.32
CA LYS A 35 3.77 -10.80 1.59
C LYS A 35 3.09 -12.14 1.32
N LYS A 36 3.03 -13.03 2.32
CA LYS A 36 2.40 -14.37 2.21
C LYS A 36 0.95 -14.33 1.71
N ASN A 37 0.25 -13.22 1.90
CA ASN A 37 -1.12 -12.97 1.44
C ASN A 37 -1.22 -12.44 -0.01
N GLY A 38 -0.12 -12.32 -0.74
CA GLY A 38 -0.10 -11.83 -2.12
C GLY A 38 -0.17 -10.30 -2.27
N THR A 39 -0.07 -9.55 -1.17
CA THR A 39 -0.01 -8.08 -1.20
C THR A 39 1.42 -7.56 -1.21
N VAL A 40 1.60 -6.36 -1.75
CA VAL A 40 2.86 -5.62 -1.79
C VAL A 40 2.63 -4.30 -1.07
N ALA A 41 3.48 -4.01 -0.08
CA ALA A 41 3.47 -2.71 0.60
C ALA A 41 4.12 -1.67 -0.31
N VAL A 42 3.43 -0.57 -0.53
CA VAL A 42 3.86 0.51 -1.43
C VAL A 42 3.57 1.85 -0.78
N ARG A 43 4.38 2.83 -1.17
CA ARG A 43 4.19 4.23 -0.87
C ARG A 43 4.36 5.05 -2.14
N GLY A 44 3.84 6.26 -2.17
CA GLY A 44 4.01 7.14 -3.31
C GLY A 44 2.85 8.12 -3.46
N PHE A 45 2.42 8.35 -4.69
CA PHE A 45 1.46 9.40 -5.02
C PHE A 45 0.47 8.95 -6.08
N ILE A 46 -0.78 9.38 -5.90
CA ILE A 46 -1.82 9.39 -6.91
C ILE A 46 -2.10 10.86 -7.22
N ASP A 47 -1.67 11.33 -8.39
CA ASP A 47 -1.57 12.75 -8.72
C ASP A 47 -0.83 13.55 -7.64
N GLN A 48 -1.55 14.35 -6.84
CA GLN A 48 -1.02 15.16 -5.75
C GLN A 48 -1.28 14.54 -4.37
N HIS A 49 -2.00 13.43 -4.30
CA HIS A 49 -2.34 12.77 -3.05
C HIS A 49 -1.28 11.74 -2.67
N GLU A 50 -0.67 11.92 -1.50
CA GLU A 50 0.33 10.99 -0.96
C GLU A 50 -0.35 9.74 -0.38
N VAL A 51 0.16 8.56 -0.73
CA VAL A 51 -0.23 7.27 -0.17
C VAL A 51 0.94 6.68 0.61
N LYS A 52 0.73 6.43 1.90
CA LYS A 52 1.65 5.78 2.83
C LYS A 52 1.03 4.49 3.36
N ASP A 53 1.88 3.50 3.69
CA ASP A 53 1.48 2.22 4.27
C ASP A 53 0.38 1.50 3.44
N PHE A 54 0.39 1.68 2.12
CA PHE A 54 -0.67 1.19 1.26
C PHE A 54 -0.33 -0.21 0.76
N ASN A 55 -1.29 -1.13 0.78
CA ASN A 55 -1.07 -2.48 0.25
C ASN A 55 -1.82 -2.63 -1.08
N ILE A 56 -1.09 -3.03 -2.12
CA ILE A 56 -1.67 -3.38 -3.42
C ILE A 56 -1.74 -4.90 -3.56
N TRP A 57 -2.75 -5.40 -4.25
CA TRP A 57 -2.87 -6.82 -4.56
C TRP A 57 -2.07 -7.13 -5.82
N SER A 58 -1.05 -7.98 -5.74
CA SER A 58 -0.27 -8.38 -6.91
C SER A 58 -0.49 -9.86 -7.23
N LEU A 59 -1.49 -10.12 -8.08
CA LEU A 59 -1.89 -11.46 -8.51
C LEU A 59 -1.10 -11.88 -9.76
N LYS A 60 -1.17 -13.18 -10.11
CA LYS A 60 -0.51 -13.73 -11.31
C LYS A 60 -1.00 -13.12 -12.64
N LYS A 61 -2.22 -12.56 -12.65
CA LYS A 61 -2.86 -12.00 -13.85
C LYS A 61 -2.78 -10.46 -13.95
N GLY A 62 -2.30 -9.79 -12.90
CA GLY A 62 -2.32 -8.33 -12.83
C GLY A 62 -2.28 -7.84 -11.39
N SER A 63 -2.01 -6.56 -11.22
CA SER A 63 -1.98 -5.92 -9.91
C SER A 63 -3.13 -4.93 -9.78
N PHE A 64 -3.75 -4.87 -8.61
CA PHE A 64 -4.93 -4.05 -8.35
C PHE A 64 -4.70 -3.16 -7.13
N MET A 65 -5.09 -1.90 -7.26
CA MET A 65 -5.00 -0.90 -6.21
C MET A 65 -6.36 -0.23 -6.02
N ALA A 66 -6.89 -0.26 -4.80
CA ALA A 66 -8.15 0.38 -4.49
C ALA A 66 -7.98 1.91 -4.38
N VAL A 67 -8.92 2.66 -4.95
CA VAL A 67 -8.98 4.12 -4.86
C VAL A 67 -10.27 4.48 -4.12
N ASN A 68 -10.16 4.59 -2.79
CA ASN A 68 -11.31 4.84 -1.94
C ASN A 68 -11.90 6.26 -2.16
N ALA A 69 -13.08 6.51 -1.61
CA ALA A 69 -13.75 7.80 -1.77
C ALA A 69 -12.95 8.99 -1.19
N GLY A 70 -12.13 8.77 -0.15
CA GLY A 70 -11.27 9.80 0.42
C GLY A 70 -10.19 10.26 -0.56
N ILE A 71 -9.49 9.30 -1.18
CA ILE A 71 -8.48 9.56 -2.21
C ILE A 71 -9.14 10.26 -3.40
N ARG A 72 -10.26 9.73 -3.92
CA ARG A 72 -10.98 10.32 -5.07
C ARG A 72 -11.38 11.77 -4.85
N LYS A 73 -11.89 12.08 -3.66
CA LYS A 73 -12.21 13.46 -3.26
C LYS A 73 -10.96 14.34 -3.18
N ALA A 74 -9.85 13.82 -2.68
CA ALA A 74 -8.60 14.58 -2.55
C ALA A 74 -7.99 14.94 -3.91
N ILE A 75 -8.09 14.05 -4.90
CA ILE A 75 -7.60 14.30 -6.27
C ILE A 75 -8.68 14.91 -7.19
N ASN A 76 -9.91 15.06 -6.69
CA ASN A 76 -11.10 15.49 -7.44
C ASN A 76 -11.31 14.72 -8.76
N LYS A 77 -11.22 13.39 -8.71
CA LYS A 77 -11.38 12.50 -9.86
C LYS A 77 -12.28 11.32 -9.57
N GLU A 78 -12.98 10.86 -10.59
CA GLU A 78 -13.96 9.77 -10.54
C GLU A 78 -13.64 8.66 -11.55
N GLU A 79 -14.56 7.70 -11.67
CA GLU A 79 -14.46 6.65 -12.68
C GLU A 79 -14.37 7.25 -14.09
N GLY A 80 -13.45 6.72 -14.90
CA GLY A 80 -13.17 7.21 -16.24
C GLY A 80 -12.08 8.28 -16.32
N ASP A 81 -11.72 8.89 -15.19
CA ASP A 81 -10.63 9.86 -15.16
C ASP A 81 -9.25 9.19 -15.15
N THR A 82 -8.29 9.86 -15.78
CA THR A 82 -6.90 9.44 -15.79
C THR A 82 -6.15 10.05 -14.61
N VAL A 83 -5.45 9.23 -13.83
CA VAL A 83 -4.58 9.63 -12.71
C VAL A 83 -3.14 9.31 -13.02
N LYS A 84 -2.20 10.15 -12.58
CA LYS A 84 -0.78 9.80 -12.55
C LYS A 84 -0.50 8.97 -11.31
N LEU A 85 0.01 7.76 -11.47
CA LEU A 85 0.37 6.88 -10.36
C LEU A 85 1.89 6.74 -10.29
N VAL A 86 2.46 7.18 -9.17
CA VAL A 86 3.88 6.99 -8.86
C VAL A 86 3.98 6.16 -7.59
N LEU A 87 4.48 4.93 -7.69
CA LEU A 87 4.63 4.04 -6.54
C LEU A 87 6.09 3.63 -6.35
N TYR A 88 6.46 3.48 -5.10
CA TYR A 88 7.73 2.98 -4.59
C TYR A 88 7.44 1.80 -3.68
N LEU A 89 8.38 0.88 -3.58
CA LEU A 89 8.28 -0.21 -2.63
C LEU A 89 8.42 0.35 -1.22
N ASP A 90 7.51 -0.05 -0.33
CA ASP A 90 7.56 0.35 1.06
C ASP A 90 8.41 -0.67 1.85
N GLU A 91 9.72 -0.48 1.76
CA GLU A 91 10.71 -1.23 2.54
C GLU A 91 10.93 -0.61 3.94
N ALA A 92 10.13 0.39 4.33
CA ALA A 92 10.32 1.06 5.60
C ALA A 92 10.21 0.03 6.75
N PRO A 93 11.26 -0.15 7.56
CA PRO A 93 11.17 -0.99 8.74
C PRO A 93 10.09 -0.38 9.65
N MET A 94 9.19 -1.22 10.15
CA MET A 94 8.18 -0.81 11.12
C MET A 94 8.90 -0.20 12.33
N VAL A 95 8.81 1.12 12.48
CA VAL A 95 9.41 1.83 13.61
C VAL A 95 8.50 1.60 14.81
N VAL A 96 8.98 0.83 15.77
CA VAL A 96 8.32 0.68 17.07
C VAL A 96 8.67 1.90 17.90
N ALA A 97 7.67 2.60 18.43
CA ALA A 97 7.90 3.77 19.27
C ALA A 97 8.67 3.38 20.55
N ASP A 98 9.66 4.19 20.94
CA ASP A 98 10.50 3.91 22.10
C ASP A 98 9.68 3.77 23.40
N ASP A 99 8.68 4.64 23.59
CA ASP A 99 7.78 4.59 24.74
C ASP A 99 7.02 3.24 24.85
N PHE A 100 6.71 2.62 23.71
CA PHE A 100 6.07 1.31 23.68
C PHE A 100 7.02 0.20 24.14
N ILE A 101 8.31 0.29 23.78
CA ILE A 101 9.34 -0.63 24.27
C ILE A 101 9.54 -0.46 25.78
N VAL A 102 9.61 0.77 26.28
CA VAL A 102 9.74 1.06 27.71
C VAL A 102 8.57 0.45 28.51
N CYS A 103 7.34 0.55 27.99
CA CYS A 103 6.18 -0.08 28.60
C CYS A 103 6.28 -1.62 28.61
N LEU A 104 6.84 -2.21 27.55
CA LEU A 104 7.03 -3.65 27.44
C LEU A 104 8.11 -4.17 28.39
N GLU A 105 9.18 -3.42 28.62
CA GLU A 105 10.25 -3.78 29.57
C GLU A 105 9.74 -3.98 31.00
N ALA A 106 8.69 -3.24 31.40
CA ALA A 106 8.01 -3.42 32.68
C ALA A 106 7.29 -4.79 32.80
N GLU A 107 6.96 -5.43 31.67
CA GLU A 107 6.37 -6.77 31.61
C GLU A 107 7.27 -7.77 30.85
N PRO A 108 8.26 -8.40 31.52
CA PRO A 108 9.28 -9.21 30.86
C PRO A 108 8.73 -10.41 30.08
N LYS A 109 7.57 -10.96 30.49
CA LYS A 109 6.87 -12.03 29.75
C LYS A 109 6.32 -11.55 28.40
N LEU A 110 5.85 -10.30 28.34
CA LEU A 110 5.28 -9.70 27.14
C LEU A 110 6.39 -9.21 26.21
N HIS A 111 7.43 -8.59 26.77
CA HIS A 111 8.64 -8.20 26.03
C HIS A 111 9.29 -9.38 25.31
N ALA A 112 9.49 -10.51 26.01
CA ALA A 112 10.08 -11.70 25.42
C ALA A 112 9.22 -12.32 24.31
N LYS A 113 7.89 -12.16 24.34
CA LYS A 113 7.01 -12.56 23.25
C LYS A 113 7.11 -11.59 22.08
N PHE A 114 7.10 -10.29 22.34
CA PHE A 114 7.22 -9.24 21.33
C PHE A 114 8.50 -9.37 20.49
N LEU A 115 9.65 -9.59 21.13
CA LEU A 115 10.95 -9.81 20.46
C LEU A 115 10.97 -11.03 19.52
N LYS A 116 10.07 -12.00 19.70
CA LYS A 116 9.95 -13.16 18.79
C LYS A 116 9.16 -12.83 17.52
N PHE A 117 8.34 -11.79 17.53
CA PHE A 117 7.52 -11.38 16.39
C PHE A 117 8.18 -10.32 15.51
N THR A 118 9.11 -9.53 16.06
CA THR A 118 9.81 -8.45 15.33
C THR A 118 11.03 -8.92 14.53
N LYS A 119 11.47 -10.19 14.70
CA LYS A 119 12.47 -10.84 13.84
C LYS A 119 11.78 -11.68 12.75
N ALA A 120 11.35 -11.06 11.66
CA ALA A 120 10.94 -11.74 10.44
C ALA A 120 11.22 -10.87 9.21
#